data_AF-K3XTJ2-F1
#
_entry.id   AF-K3XTJ2-F1
#
_cell.length_a   1.000
_cell.length_b   1.000
_cell.length_c   1.000
_cell.angle_alpha   90.00
_cell.angle_beta   90.00
_cell.angle_gamma   90.00
#
_symmetry.space_group_name_H-M   'P 1'
#
loop_
_entity.id
_entity.type
_entity.pdbx_description
1 polymer ?
#
loop_
_entity_poly.entity_id
_entity_poly.type
_entity_poly.pdbx_seq_one_letter_code
_entity_poly.pdbx_strand_id
1 'polypeptide(L)' 'MIANTFFRKRRSHLVTFSSGQHYSQIDFILTREDKRACLDCKVIQGECVVSQHKLVVADFHFQMRTRRDKQAKTARTKW' A
#
# COMPACT_ATOMS: atom_id res chain seq x y z
N MET A 1 8.56 5.32 4.08
CA MET A 1 7.72 5.04 5.26
C MET A 1 6.66 3.99 4.90
N ILE A 2 6.15 3.21 5.86
CA ILE A 2 5.15 2.15 5.60
C ILE A 2 3.75 2.69 5.88
N ALA A 3 2.94 2.94 4.85
CA ALA A 3 1.62 3.56 5.00
C ALA A 3 0.65 2.70 5.85
N ASN A 4 0.80 1.38 5.80
CA ASN A 4 -0.03 0.44 6.55
C ASN A 4 0.00 0.67 8.07
N THR A 5 1.08 1.26 8.61
CA THR A 5 1.29 1.49 10.05
C THR A 5 0.84 2.87 10.52
N PHE A 6 0.38 3.75 9.64
CA PHE A 6 0.03 5.12 10.02
C PHE A 6 -1.25 5.21 10.84
N PHE A 7 -2.16 4.25 10.65
CA PHE A 7 -3.46 4.20 11.28
C PHE A 7 -3.58 2.98 12.18
N ARG A 8 -4.11 3.18 13.40
CA ARG A 8 -4.39 2.10 14.33
C ARG A 8 -5.55 1.26 13.81
N LYS A 9 -5.34 -0.06 13.69
CA LYS A 9 -6.31 -1.03 13.18
C LYS A 9 -6.48 -2.19 14.14
N ARG A 10 -7.59 -2.90 14.03
CA ARG A 10 -7.79 -4.20 14.68
C ARG A 10 -6.87 -5.25 14.04
N ARG A 11 -6.45 -6.27 14.79
CA ARG A 11 -5.59 -7.36 14.27
C ARG A 11 -6.17 -8.02 13.02
N SER A 12 -7.49 -8.26 12.97
CA SER A 12 -8.17 -8.80 11.79
C SER A 12 -7.96 -7.94 10.54
N HIS A 13 -7.90 -6.61 10.68
CA HIS A 13 -7.75 -5.64 9.60
C HIS A 13 -6.28 -5.38 9.21
N LEU A 14 -5.33 -6.07 9.84
CA LEU A 14 -3.90 -6.02 9.47
C LEU A 14 -3.50 -7.15 8.52
N VAL A 15 -4.28 -8.24 8.52
CA VAL A 15 -3.98 -9.42 7.70
C VAL A 15 -4.09 -9.07 6.23
N THR A 16 -3.00 -9.19 5.49
CA THR A 16 -2.98 -9.04 4.02
C THR A 16 -2.83 -10.37 3.31
N PHE A 17 -2.37 -11.41 4.01
CA PHE A 17 -2.29 -12.77 3.49
C PHE A 17 -2.93 -13.78 4.45
N SER A 18 -3.66 -14.73 3.91
CA SER A 18 -4.26 -15.85 4.63
C SER A 18 -4.20 -17.13 3.81
N SER A 19 -3.70 -18.21 4.42
CA SER A 19 -3.70 -19.56 3.86
C SER A 19 -3.91 -20.59 4.98
N GLY A 20 -5.07 -21.23 5.00
CA GLY A 20 -5.46 -22.13 6.09
C GLY A 20 -5.43 -21.42 7.45
N GLN A 21 -4.60 -21.92 8.38
CA GLN A 21 -4.41 -21.32 9.71
C GLN A 21 -3.31 -20.25 9.76
N HIS A 22 -2.65 -19.96 8.64
CA HIS A 22 -1.61 -18.95 8.56
C HIS A 22 -2.18 -17.59 8.17
N TYR A 23 -1.90 -16.57 8.99
CA TYR A 23 -2.30 -15.19 8.78
C TYR A 23 -1.10 -14.28 8.96
N SER A 24 -0.82 -13.44 7.98
CA SER A 24 0.33 -12.52 8.03
C SER A 24 0.02 -11.19 7.35
N GLN A 25 0.88 -10.22 7.63
CA GLN A 25 0.93 -8.97 6.90
C GLN A 25 2.21 -8.97 6.06
N ILE A 26 2.08 -9.18 4.75
CA ILE A 26 3.21 -9.26 3.81
C ILE A 26 3.11 -8.28 2.64
N ASP A 27 1.90 -7.80 2.32
CA ASP A 27 1.68 -6.73 1.36
C ASP A 27 1.75 -5.34 2.03
N PHE A 28 2.60 -4.46 1.51
CA PHE A 28 2.85 -3.13 2.07
C PHE A 28 2.84 -2.03 1.00
N ILE A 29 2.33 -0.87 1.38
CA ILE A 29 2.42 0.36 0.58
C ILE A 29 3.53 1.23 1.16
N LEU A 30 4.54 1.51 0.35
CA LEU A 30 5.65 2.39 0.70
C LEU A 30 5.40 3.79 0.16
N THR A 31 5.61 4.80 1.01
CA THR A 31 5.54 6.22 0.61
C THR A 31 6.87 6.94 0.86
N ARG A 32 7.17 7.92 -0.01
CA ARG A 32 8.32 8.81 0.09
C ARG A 32 8.05 10.03 1.01
N GLU A 33 6.78 10.39 1.18
CA GLU A 33 6.32 11.63 1.83
C GLU A 33 5.95 11.40 3.32
N ASP A 34 5.77 12.51 4.05
CA ASP A 34 5.29 12.53 5.44
C ASP A 34 3.91 11.86 5.57
N LYS A 35 3.59 11.35 6.77
CA LYS A 35 2.30 10.72 7.09
C LYS A 35 1.10 11.55 6.67
N ARG A 36 1.26 12.88 6.64
CA ARG A 36 0.22 13.86 6.28
C ARG A 36 -0.35 13.69 4.88
N ALA A 37 0.43 13.17 3.92
CA ALA A 37 -0.06 12.95 2.56
C ALA A 37 -0.95 11.71 2.44
N CYS A 38 -0.84 10.76 3.38
CA CYS A 38 -1.65 9.54 3.42
C CYS A 38 -2.90 9.81 4.24
N LEU A 39 -4.06 9.87 3.59
CA LEU A 39 -5.35 10.15 4.23
C LEU A 39 -5.96 8.90 4.86
N ASP A 40 -5.78 7.76 4.23
CA ASP A 40 -6.22 6.45 4.72
C ASP A 40 -5.28 5.36 4.18
N CYS A 41 -5.20 4.25 4.89
CA CYS A 41 -4.64 3.01 4.37
C CYS A 41 -5.36 1.86 5.05
N LYS A 42 -6.04 1.00 4.29
CA LYS A 42 -6.87 -0.10 4.80
C LYS A 42 -6.72 -1.37 3.98
N VAL A 43 -7.00 -2.49 4.63
CA VAL A 43 -7.17 -3.77 3.94
C VAL A 43 -8.65 -3.95 3.66
N ILE A 44 -9.02 -4.24 2.41
CA ILE A 44 -10.40 -4.57 2.06
C ILE A 44 -10.64 -6.03 2.45
N GLN A 45 -11.52 -6.21 3.42
CA GLN A 45 -12.01 -7.52 3.83
C GLN A 45 -13.22 -7.86 2.96
N GLY A 46 -12.97 -8.49 1.82
CA GLY A 46 -14.01 -9.08 0.98
C GLY A 46 -13.73 -10.56 0.82
N GLU A 47 -14.79 -11.37 0.78
CA GLU A 47 -14.71 -12.76 0.33
C GLU A 47 -14.46 -12.77 -1.19
N CYS A 48 -13.26 -12.40 -1.62
CA CYS A 48 -12.81 -12.84 -2.93
C CYS A 48 -12.50 -14.32 -2.76
N VAL A 49 -13.49 -15.16 -3.06
CA VAL A 49 -13.66 -16.62 -2.87
C VAL A 49 -12.42 -17.49 -3.17
N VAL A 50 -11.28 -16.92 -3.60
CA VAL A 50 -10.12 -17.66 -4.09
C VAL A 50 -8.75 -17.06 -3.74
N SER A 51 -8.61 -15.79 -3.33
CA SER A 51 -7.26 -15.20 -3.18
C SER A 51 -6.71 -15.28 -1.75
N GLN A 52 -5.53 -15.90 -1.60
CA GLN A 52 -4.78 -15.88 -0.34
C GLN A 52 -4.40 -14.45 0.07
N HIS A 53 -4.20 -13.56 -0.90
CA HIS A 53 -3.91 -12.15 -0.69
C HIS A 53 -5.19 -11.31 -0.63
N LYS A 54 -5.16 -10.29 0.24
CA LYS A 54 -6.22 -9.29 0.43
C LYS A 54 -5.73 -7.96 -0.09
N LEU A 55 -6.65 -7.20 -0.68
CA LEU A 55 -6.33 -5.90 -1.27
C LEU A 55 -5.94 -4.90 -0.18
N VAL A 56 -4.77 -4.27 -0.32
CA VAL A 56 -4.36 -3.11 0.46
C VAL A 56 -4.61 -1.86 -0.36
N VAL A 57 -5.38 -0.93 0.19
CA VAL A 57 -5.73 0.34 -0.46
C VAL A 57 -5.19 1.48 0.41
N ALA A 58 -4.66 2.52 -0.22
CA ALA A 58 -4.30 3.76 0.46
C ALA A 58 -4.72 4.97 -0.36
N ASP A 59 -5.24 5.96 0.34
CA ASP A 59 -5.69 7.23 -0.22
C ASP A 59 -4.61 8.28 0.05
N PHE A 60 -4.14 8.94 -1.01
CA PHE A 60 -3.11 9.96 -0.90
C PHE A 60 -3.57 11.30 -1.46
N HIS A 61 -3.16 12.38 -0.79
CA HIS A 61 -3.29 13.74 -1.29
C HIS A 61 -1.90 14.31 -1.56
N PHE A 62 -1.57 14.46 -2.84
CA PHE A 62 -0.32 15.05 -3.28
C PHE A 62 -0.56 16.43 -3.89
N GLN A 63 0.21 17.41 -3.46
CA GLN A 63 0.33 18.65 -4.22
C GLN A 63 1.22 18.38 -5.42
N MET A 64 0.62 18.27 -6.61
CA MET A 64 1.40 18.21 -7.85
C MET A 64 2.08 19.57 -8.08
N ARG A 65 3.34 19.68 -7.67
CA ARG A 65 4.23 20.70 -8.22
C ARG A 65 4.52 20.25 -9.65
N THR A 66 4.00 20.98 -10.65
CA THR A 66 4.34 20.76 -12.05
C THR A 66 5.83 21.06 -12.25
N ARG A 67 6.68 20.08 -11.96
CA ARG A 67 8.07 20.12 -12.34
C ARG A 67 8.08 19.81 -13.83
N ARG A 68 8.35 20.82 -14.66
CA ARG A 68 8.76 20.60 -16.06
C ARG A 68 10.09 19.85 -16.03
N ASP A 69 10.05 18.54 -15.81
CA ASP A 69 11.24 17.72 -15.88
C ASP A 69 11.53 17.41 -17.34
N LYS A 70 12.67 17.91 -17.82
CA LYS A 70 13.32 17.36 -19.01
C LYS A 70 13.45 15.86 -18.77
N GLN A 71 12.74 15.09 -19.58
CA GLN A 71 12.62 13.63 -19.50
C GLN A 71 14.02 13.00 -19.33
N ALA A 72 14.41 12.70 -18.09
CA ALA A 72 15.62 11.96 -17.82
C ALA A 72 15.35 10.53 -18.31
N LYS A 73 16.03 10.12 -19.38
CA LYS A 73 15.91 8.79 -19.97
C LYS A 73 16.26 7.76 -18.89
N THR A 74 15.25 7.21 -18.24
CA THR A 74 15.44 6.14 -17.25
C THR A 74 15.98 4.93 -18.01
N ALA A 75 17.19 4.48 -17.67
CA ALA A 75 17.73 3.25 -18.22
C ALA A 75 16.78 2.11 -17.83
N ARG A 76 16.25 1.43 -18.84
CA ARG A 76 15.30 0.35 -18.65
C ARG A 76 16.08 -0.85 -18.11
N THR A 77 15.89 -1.17 -16.83
CA THR A 77 16.44 -2.40 -16.25
C THR A 77 15.89 -3.58 -17.04
N LYS A 78 16.80 -4.37 -17.63
CA LYS A 78 16.44 -5.64 -18.26
C LYS A 78 16.47 -6.70 -17.18
N TRP A 79 15.37 -7.44 -17.06
CA TRP A 79 15.24 -8.66 -16.28
C TRP A 79 15.64 -9.84 -17.14
#